data_AF-A0A7W8A8B4-F1
#
_entry.id   AF-A0A7W8A8B4-F1
#
_cell.length_a   1.000
_cell.length_b   1.000
_cell.length_c   1.000
_cell.angle_alpha   90.00
_cell.angle_beta   90.00
_cell.angle_gamma   90.00
#
_symmetry.space_group_name_H-M   'P 1'
#
loop_
_entity.id
_entity.type
_entity.pdbx_description
1 polymer ?
#
loop_
_entity_poly.entity_id
_entity_poly.type
_entity_poly.pdbx_seq_one_letter_code
_entity_poly.pdbx_strand_id
1 'polypeptide(L)'
;MSRPKYRLTCCLCGKFIPLASDVYPLNAEWQRRFPRMKGTLACGCAVNTSWQCRGQGDRFMPGHIPARDYDGTPRPTSRDHDAWSHIGTPATHVAAVLISPWSGMLQGAQEYLRHVAQARSADPEVASDLRTVIEEWDIRQTWPTAAR
;
A
#
# COMPACT_ATOMS: atom_id res chain seq x y z
N MET A 1 16.77 -14.54 -19.41
CA MET A 1 17.31 -13.89 -18.19
C MET A 1 16.51 -14.41 -17.00
N SER A 2 17.17 -14.77 -15.90
CA SER A 2 16.47 -15.21 -14.67
C SER A 2 15.75 -14.04 -14.00
N ARG A 3 14.58 -14.30 -13.43
CA ARG A 3 13.84 -13.31 -12.63
C ARG A 3 14.71 -12.82 -11.46
N PRO A 4 14.93 -11.50 -11.30
CA PRO A 4 15.73 -10.98 -10.19
C PRO A 4 15.01 -11.22 -8.86
N LYS A 5 15.79 -11.51 -7.83
CA LYS A 5 15.30 -11.60 -6.45
C LYS A 5 15.12 -10.18 -5.92
N TYR A 6 14.03 -9.93 -5.22
CA TYR A 6 13.80 -8.66 -4.54
C TYR A 6 13.29 -8.90 -3.11
N ARG A 7 13.45 -7.88 -2.27
CA ARG A 7 12.92 -7.87 -0.90
C ARG A 7 11.95 -6.70 -0.77
N LEU A 8 10.75 -6.98 -0.30
CA LEU A 8 9.76 -5.95 -0.05
C LEU A 8 9.83 -5.54 1.43
N THR A 9 9.90 -4.24 1.70
CA THR A 9 9.89 -3.67 3.05
C THR A 9 8.49 -3.16 3.37
N CYS A 10 7.90 -3.58 4.49
CA CYS A 10 6.58 -3.12 4.92
C CYS A 10 6.54 -1.61 5.09
N CYS A 11 5.53 -0.96 4.50
CA CYS A 11 5.35 0.48 4.56
C CYS A 11 5.10 1.02 5.98
N LEU A 12 4.56 0.20 6.89
CA LEU A 12 4.23 0.59 8.27
C LEU A 12 5.34 0.29 9.27
N CYS A 13 5.71 -0.99 9.40
CA CYS A 13 6.64 -1.42 10.45
C CYS A 13 8.11 -1.45 10.00
N GLY A 14 8.40 -1.19 8.73
CA GLY A 14 9.75 -1.18 8.17
C GLY A 14 10.45 -2.54 8.10
N LYS A 15 9.78 -3.63 8.50
CA LYS A 15 10.33 -4.99 8.42
C LYS A 15 10.19 -5.55 7.02
N PHE A 16 11.06 -6.49 6.64
CA PHE A 16 10.88 -7.25 5.40
C PHE A 16 9.60 -8.08 5.46
N ILE A 17 8.86 -8.09 4.35
CA ILE A 17 7.72 -8.97 4.16
C ILE A 17 8.25 -10.33 3.67
N PRO A 18 7.96 -11.45 4.36
CA PRO A 18 8.37 -12.77 3.90
C PRO A 18 7.67 -13.16 2.60
N LEU A 19 8.38 -13.82 1.67
CA LEU A 19 7.83 -14.22 0.37
C LEU A 19 6.60 -15.13 0.46
N ALA A 20 6.49 -15.93 1.53
CA ALA A 20 5.37 -16.83 1.78
C ALA A 20 4.18 -16.16 2.48
N SER A 21 4.25 -14.85 2.76
CA SER A 21 3.19 -14.10 3.43
C SER A 21 2.40 -13.24 2.45
N ASP A 22 1.16 -12.96 2.83
CA ASP A 22 0.35 -11.97 2.13
C ASP A 22 0.91 -10.55 2.31
N VAL A 23 0.74 -9.76 1.26
CA VAL A 23 0.94 -8.32 1.24
C VAL A 23 -0.42 -7.65 1.23
N TYR A 24 -0.59 -6.65 2.07
CA TYR A 24 -1.83 -5.91 2.25
C TYR A 24 -1.68 -4.51 1.64
N PRO A 25 -2.28 -4.22 0.48
CA PRO A 25 -2.32 -2.88 -0.08
C PRO A 25 -3.17 -1.98 0.82
N LEU A 26 -2.67 -0.79 1.13
CA LEU A 26 -3.32 0.19 1.99
C LEU A 26 -3.73 1.40 1.16
N ASN A 27 -4.90 1.99 1.46
CA ASN A 27 -5.36 3.15 0.73
C ASN A 27 -4.76 4.47 1.28
N ALA A 28 -5.20 5.61 0.72
CA ALA A 28 -4.73 6.93 1.09
C ALA A 28 -5.03 7.32 2.56
N GLU A 29 -6.03 6.71 3.21
CA GLU A 29 -6.34 7.02 4.61
C GLU A 29 -5.22 6.57 5.54
N TRP A 30 -4.62 5.40 5.27
CA TRP A 30 -3.42 4.97 5.99
C TRP A 30 -2.29 5.97 5.86
N GLN A 31 -2.04 6.51 4.66
CA GLN A 31 -0.99 7.51 4.45
C GLN A 31 -1.29 8.82 5.20
N ARG A 32 -2.56 9.25 5.25
CA ARG A 32 -2.98 10.42 6.04
C ARG A 32 -2.71 10.23 7.53
N ARG A 33 -2.93 9.02 8.05
CA ARG A 33 -2.77 8.70 9.48
C ARG A 33 -1.33 8.42 9.88
N PHE A 34 -0.56 7.82 9.00
CA PHE A 34 0.84 7.45 9.23
C PHE A 34 1.71 8.10 8.16
N PRO A 35 1.97 9.43 8.26
CA PRO A 35 2.68 10.18 7.22
C PRO A 35 4.14 9.74 7.02
N ARG A 36 4.68 8.91 7.91
CA ARG A 36 6.01 8.31 7.80
C ARG A 36 6.03 7.00 7.01
N MET A 37 4.87 6.51 6.55
CA MET A 37 4.79 5.31 5.74
C MET A 37 5.56 5.49 4.43
N LYS A 38 6.25 4.42 4.02
CA LYS A 38 6.91 4.37 2.73
C LYS A 38 6.07 3.54 1.75
N GLY A 39 5.37 4.20 0.84
CA GLY A 39 4.45 3.53 -0.10
C GLY A 39 3.15 3.08 0.58
N THR A 40 2.59 1.95 0.12
CA THR A 40 1.28 1.45 0.57
C THR A 40 1.21 -0.07 0.77
N LEU A 41 2.31 -0.81 0.61
CA LEU A 41 2.30 -2.27 0.74
C LEU A 41 2.72 -2.71 2.15
N ALA A 42 1.81 -3.27 2.94
CA ALA A 42 2.09 -3.69 4.32
C ALA A 42 2.16 -5.21 4.48
N CYS A 43 2.82 -5.66 5.55
CA CYS A 43 2.68 -7.02 6.06
C CYS A 43 1.50 -7.11 7.03
N GLY A 44 1.32 -8.27 7.68
CA GLY A 44 0.29 -8.50 8.70
C GLY A 44 0.34 -7.57 9.92
N CYS A 45 1.29 -6.64 10.04
CA CYS A 45 1.17 -5.58 11.04
C CYS A 45 -0.02 -4.65 10.77
N ALA A 46 -0.46 -4.51 9.50
CA ALA A 46 -1.63 -3.72 9.15
C ALA A 46 -2.91 -4.30 9.77
N VAL A 47 -3.11 -5.63 9.71
CA VAL A 47 -4.30 -6.26 10.29
C VAL A 47 -4.33 -6.17 11.82
N ASN A 48 -3.16 -6.09 12.45
CA ASN A 48 -3.00 -5.93 13.90
C ASN A 48 -3.05 -4.46 14.36
N THR A 49 -3.10 -3.51 13.41
CA THR A 49 -3.19 -2.09 13.73
C THR A 49 -4.63 -1.64 13.55
N SER A 50 -5.21 -1.08 14.61
CA SER A 50 -6.59 -0.59 14.60
C SER A 50 -6.63 0.87 15.03
N TRP A 51 -7.41 1.67 14.32
CA TRP A 51 -7.93 2.93 14.82
C TRP A 51 -9.44 2.97 14.63
N GLN A 52 -10.07 3.92 15.29
CA GLN A 52 -11.51 4.15 15.27
C GLN A 52 -11.80 5.51 14.63
N CYS A 53 -13.01 5.68 14.10
CA CYS A 53 -13.48 6.95 13.54
C CYS A 53 -13.87 8.00 14.59
N ARG A 54 -13.20 8.04 15.75
CA ARG A 54 -13.51 9.01 16.82
C ARG A 54 -12.95 10.38 16.50
N GLY A 55 -13.80 11.41 16.61
CA GLY A 55 -13.42 12.80 16.85
C GLY A 55 -13.14 13.04 18.34
N GLN A 56 -13.13 14.31 18.77
CA GLN A 56 -13.15 14.61 20.21
C GLN A 56 -14.52 14.22 20.81
N GLY A 57 -14.51 13.41 21.89
CA GLY A 57 -15.71 12.91 22.57
C GLY A 57 -16.33 11.66 21.91
N ASP A 58 -17.62 11.40 22.16
CA ASP A 58 -18.38 10.27 21.57
C ASP A 58 -18.93 10.59 20.17
N ARG A 59 -18.28 11.49 19.43
CA ARG A 59 -18.67 11.88 18.07
C ARG A 59 -17.76 11.26 17.04
N PHE A 60 -18.33 10.89 15.90
CA PHE A 60 -17.55 10.49 14.74
C PHE A 60 -16.84 11.69 14.09
N MET A 61 -15.75 11.43 13.36
CA MET A 61 -15.09 12.44 12.53
C MET A 61 -16.07 12.99 11.47
N PRO A 62 -16.01 14.29 11.13
CA PRO A 62 -16.86 14.86 10.07
C PRO A 62 -16.76 14.07 8.76
N GLY A 63 -17.92 13.75 8.17
CA GLY A 63 -18.01 12.96 6.93
C GLY A 63 -18.05 11.44 7.14
N HIS A 64 -17.86 10.95 8.36
CA HIS A 64 -18.01 9.52 8.67
C HIS A 64 -19.48 9.12 8.71
N ILE A 65 -19.84 8.06 7.99
CA ILE A 65 -21.16 7.43 8.07
C ILE A 65 -20.98 6.19 8.94
N PRO A 66 -21.55 6.13 10.16
CA PRO A 66 -21.38 4.98 11.03
C PRO A 66 -21.93 3.72 10.38
N ALA A 67 -21.16 2.64 10.45
CA ALA A 67 -21.65 1.33 10.08
C ALA A 67 -22.90 1.00 10.92
N ARG A 68 -23.86 0.28 10.35
CA ARG A 68 -25.05 -0.18 11.09
C ARG A 68 -24.83 -1.59 11.65
N ASP A 69 -25.45 -1.88 12.79
CA ASP A 69 -25.63 -3.24 13.28
C ASP A 69 -26.69 -3.97 12.43
N TYR A 70 -26.82 -5.29 12.62
CA TYR A 70 -27.72 -6.12 11.81
C TYR A 70 -29.20 -5.69 11.93
N ASP A 71 -29.59 -5.12 13.07
CA ASP A 71 -30.92 -4.57 13.34
C ASP A 71 -31.14 -3.17 12.75
N GLY A 72 -30.16 -2.64 12.01
CA GLY A 72 -30.22 -1.31 11.41
C GLY A 72 -29.92 -0.17 12.38
N THR A 73 -29.58 -0.43 13.65
CA THR A 73 -29.12 0.64 14.56
C THR A 73 -27.71 1.08 14.21
N PRO A 74 -27.32 2.35 14.42
CA PRO A 74 -25.92 2.76 14.24
C PRO A 74 -25.02 2.01 15.22
N ARG A 75 -23.92 1.42 14.73
CA ARG A 75 -22.96 0.74 15.61
C ARG A 75 -22.40 1.73 16.63
N PRO A 76 -22.20 1.29 17.88
CA PRO A 76 -21.45 2.06 18.86
C PRO A 76 -20.08 2.44 18.30
N THR A 77 -19.62 3.67 18.59
CA THR A 77 -18.31 4.19 18.16
C THR A 77 -17.15 3.26 18.51
N SER A 78 -17.26 2.50 19.61
CA SER A 78 -16.26 1.53 20.07
C SER A 78 -16.09 0.30 19.17
N ARG A 79 -17.04 0.03 18.26
CA ARG A 79 -17.02 -1.11 17.32
C ARG A 79 -16.73 -0.69 15.88
N ASP A 80 -16.60 0.60 15.61
CA ASP A 80 -16.35 1.13 14.27
C ASP A 80 -14.84 1.19 13.98
N HIS A 81 -14.29 0.03 13.58
CA HIS A 81 -12.89 -0.15 13.24
C HIS A 81 -12.62 0.20 11.78
N ASP A 82 -12.31 1.47 11.56
CA ASP A 82 -12.09 2.06 10.24
C ASP A 82 -10.85 1.52 9.52
N ALA A 83 -9.82 1.14 10.27
CA ALA A 83 -8.55 0.64 9.73
C ALA A 83 -8.72 -0.52 8.74
N TRP A 84 -9.61 -1.47 9.05
CA TRP A 84 -9.80 -2.68 8.26
C TRP A 84 -10.53 -2.40 6.94
N SER A 85 -11.46 -1.43 6.93
CA SER A 85 -12.15 -0.94 5.74
C SER A 85 -11.22 -0.23 4.75
N HIS A 86 -9.97 -0.01 5.14
CA HIS A 86 -8.94 0.67 4.38
C HIS A 86 -7.77 -0.25 3.98
N ILE A 87 -7.92 -1.56 4.23
CA ILE A 87 -7.04 -2.62 3.74
C ILE A 87 -7.66 -3.21 2.47
N GLY A 88 -6.93 -3.17 1.36
CA GLY A 88 -7.32 -3.83 0.12
C GLY A 88 -7.21 -5.34 0.20
N THR A 89 -7.61 -6.02 -0.88
CA THR A 89 -7.52 -7.49 -0.96
C THR A 89 -6.08 -7.96 -0.74
N PRO A 90 -5.84 -8.93 0.16
CA PRO A 90 -4.53 -9.53 0.35
C PRO A 90 -4.00 -10.11 -0.97
N ALA A 91 -2.72 -9.90 -1.24
CA ALA A 91 -2.11 -10.30 -2.50
C ALA A 91 -0.74 -10.94 -2.27
N THR A 92 -0.33 -11.80 -3.21
CA THR A 92 1.04 -12.31 -3.23
C THR A 92 2.03 -11.16 -3.42
N HIS A 93 3.29 -11.36 -3.02
CA HIS A 93 4.38 -10.42 -3.25
C HIS A 93 4.47 -9.86 -4.67
N VAL A 94 4.17 -10.71 -5.65
CA VAL A 94 4.26 -10.38 -7.07
C VAL A 94 3.08 -9.53 -7.49
N ALA A 95 1.88 -10.02 -7.19
CA ALA A 95 0.64 -9.33 -7.53
C ALA A 95 0.59 -7.94 -6.86
N ALA A 96 0.94 -7.84 -5.59
CA ALA A 96 0.94 -6.57 -4.85
C ALA A 96 1.86 -5.52 -5.47
N VAL A 97 3.05 -5.93 -5.90
CA VAL A 97 4.01 -5.03 -6.55
C VAL A 97 3.55 -4.62 -7.95
N LEU A 98 2.86 -5.49 -8.69
CA LEU A 98 2.32 -5.14 -10.01
C LEU A 98 1.07 -4.27 -9.93
N ILE A 99 0.21 -4.47 -8.93
CA ILE A 99 -0.98 -3.64 -8.67
C ILE A 99 -0.61 -2.25 -8.15
N SER A 100 0.50 -2.13 -7.41
CA SER A 100 0.97 -0.86 -6.84
C SER A 100 2.46 -0.65 -7.13
N PRO A 101 2.83 -0.44 -8.40
CA PRO A 101 4.23 -0.42 -8.83
C PRO A 101 5.01 0.74 -8.21
N TRP A 102 4.41 1.91 -8.02
CA TRP A 102 5.06 3.02 -7.32
C TRP A 102 5.47 2.66 -5.89
N SER A 103 4.57 2.01 -5.15
CA SER A 103 4.86 1.49 -3.81
C SER A 103 5.91 0.38 -3.87
N GLY A 104 5.87 -0.49 -4.88
CA GLY A 104 6.93 -1.45 -5.15
C GLY A 104 8.31 -0.81 -5.32
N MET A 105 8.42 0.25 -6.11
CA MET A 105 9.67 1.01 -6.32
C MET A 105 10.19 1.59 -5.00
N LEU A 106 9.29 2.20 -4.20
CA LEU A 106 9.64 2.74 -2.89
C LEU A 106 10.09 1.64 -1.91
N GLN A 107 9.53 0.44 -2.01
CA GLN A 107 9.64 -0.58 -0.96
C GLN A 107 10.64 -1.71 -1.29
N GLY A 108 11.40 -1.58 -2.38
CA GLY A 108 12.54 -2.45 -2.69
C GLY A 108 12.36 -3.41 -3.88
N ALA A 109 11.32 -3.23 -4.70
CA ALA A 109 11.04 -4.07 -5.86
C ALA A 109 11.54 -3.50 -7.20
N GLN A 110 12.44 -2.50 -7.17
CA GLN A 110 12.86 -1.71 -8.33
C GLN A 110 13.41 -2.57 -9.47
N GLU A 111 14.40 -3.43 -9.19
CA GLU A 111 15.02 -4.30 -10.18
C GLU A 111 14.00 -5.29 -10.78
N TYR A 112 13.09 -5.80 -9.96
CA TYR A 112 12.03 -6.70 -10.42
C TYR A 112 11.06 -5.99 -11.36
N LEU A 113 10.61 -4.80 -11.01
CA LEU A 113 9.70 -4.01 -11.85
C LEU A 113 10.35 -3.66 -13.20
N ARG A 114 11.62 -3.25 -13.21
CA ARG A 114 12.39 -3.02 -14.44
C ARG A 114 12.51 -4.27 -15.31
N HIS A 115 12.77 -5.42 -14.68
CA HIS A 115 12.85 -6.68 -15.39
C HIS A 115 11.51 -7.06 -16.05
N VAL A 116 10.38 -6.88 -15.36
CA VAL A 116 9.05 -7.17 -15.92
C VAL A 116 8.72 -6.21 -17.06
N ALA A 117 9.01 -4.92 -16.92
CA ALA A 117 8.76 -3.90 -17.96
C ALA A 117 9.46 -4.18 -19.30
N GLN A 118 10.54 -4.97 -19.28
CA GLN A 118 11.35 -5.37 -20.43
C GLN A 118 11.13 -6.82 -20.87
N ALA A 119 10.37 -7.61 -20.11
CA ALA A 119 10.18 -9.02 -20.40
C ALA A 119 9.28 -9.21 -21.62
N ARG A 120 9.73 -9.99 -22.62
CA ARG A 120 8.94 -10.31 -23.82
C ARG A 120 7.63 -11.04 -23.52
N SER A 121 7.55 -11.72 -22.37
CA SER A 121 6.39 -12.48 -21.93
C SER A 121 5.44 -11.69 -21.02
N ALA A 122 5.75 -10.42 -20.72
CA ALA A 122 4.86 -9.59 -19.94
C ALA A 122 3.66 -9.17 -20.81
N ASP A 123 2.50 -9.04 -20.17
CA ASP A 123 1.34 -8.43 -20.80
C ASP A 123 1.69 -7.00 -21.29
N PRO A 124 1.35 -6.61 -22.53
CA PRO A 124 1.76 -5.31 -23.09
C PRO A 124 1.26 -4.10 -22.30
N GLU A 125 0.05 -4.17 -21.74
CA GLU A 125 -0.55 -3.09 -20.95
C GLU A 125 0.21 -2.96 -19.62
N VAL A 126 0.40 -4.07 -18.91
CA VAL A 126 1.22 -4.11 -17.69
C VAL A 126 2.63 -3.58 -17.96
N ALA A 127 3.28 -4.01 -19.04
CA ALA A 127 4.62 -3.57 -19.37
C ALA A 127 4.66 -2.06 -19.69
N SER A 128 3.61 -1.51 -20.30
CA SER A 128 3.48 -0.08 -20.56
C SER A 128 3.34 0.72 -19.28
N ASP A 129 2.42 0.34 -18.40
CA ASP A 129 2.19 1.00 -17.11
C ASP A 129 3.46 1.01 -16.25
N LEU A 130 4.18 -0.12 -16.23
CA LEU A 130 5.45 -0.21 -15.53
C LEU A 130 6.51 0.73 -16.10
N ARG A 131 6.59 0.88 -17.44
CA ARG A 131 7.53 1.83 -18.06
C ARG A 131 7.21 3.27 -17.65
N THR A 132 5.94 3.67 -17.66
CA THR A 132 5.51 5.00 -17.20
C THR A 132 5.93 5.24 -15.74
N VAL A 133 5.65 4.29 -14.85
CA VAL A 133 6.01 4.41 -13.42
C VAL A 133 7.52 4.47 -13.22
N ILE A 134 8.29 3.71 -14.01
CA ILE A 134 9.75 3.70 -13.96
C ILE A 134 10.32 5.03 -14.48
N GLU A 135 9.77 5.58 -15.55
CA GLU A 135 10.19 6.87 -16.10
C GLU A 135 9.94 8.00 -15.10
N GLU A 136 8.74 8.06 -14.51
CA GLU A 136 8.43 9.02 -13.44
C GLU A 136 9.37 8.89 -12.24
N TRP A 137 9.71 7.66 -11.87
CA TRP A 137 10.66 7.39 -10.79
C TRP A 137 12.05 7.93 -11.13
N ASP A 138 12.55 7.63 -12.32
CA ASP A 138 13.88 8.04 -12.78
C ASP A 138 13.99 9.55 -12.89
N ILE A 139 12.94 10.23 -13.34
CA ILE A 139 12.83 11.69 -13.28
C ILE A 139 12.97 12.14 -11.81
N ARG A 140 12.18 11.61 -10.87
CA ARG A 140 12.28 12.05 -9.46
C ARG A 140 13.61 11.77 -8.79
N GLN A 141 14.36 10.76 -9.21
CA GLN A 141 15.70 10.46 -8.67
C GLN A 141 16.81 11.31 -9.29
N THR A 142 16.64 11.76 -10.53
CA THR A 142 17.66 12.54 -11.25
C THR A 142 17.58 14.03 -10.99
N TRP A 143 16.48 14.52 -10.42
CA TRP A 143 16.38 15.92 -10.02
C TRP A 143 17.33 16.18 -8.84
N PRO A 144 18.34 17.06 -9.00
CA PRO A 144 19.16 17.47 -7.89
C PRO A 144 18.23 18.05 -6.84
N THR A 145 18.42 17.64 -5.59
CA THR A 145 17.70 18.19 -4.45
C THR A 145 18.10 19.66 -4.30
N ALA A 146 17.54 20.53 -5.12
CA ALA A 146 17.64 21.96 -4.96
C ALA A 146 16.87 22.28 -3.68
N ALA A 147 17.63 22.51 -2.61
CA ALA A 147 17.21 22.96 -1.29
C ALA A 147 16.36 21.98 -0.46
N ARG A 148 17.02 21.36 0.53
CA ARG A 148 16.46 21.22 1.88
C ARG A 148 17.43 21.84 2.87
#